data_AF-A0A967LER5-F1
#
_entry.id   AF-A0A967LER5-F1
#
_cell.length_a   1.000
_cell.length_b   1.000
_cell.length_c   1.000
_cell.angle_alpha   90.00
_cell.angle_beta   90.00
_cell.angle_gamma   90.00
#
_symmetry.space_group_name_H-M   'P 1'
#
loop_
_entity.id
_entity.type
_entity.pdbx_description
1 polymer ?
#
loop_
_entity_poly.entity_id
_entity_poly.type
_entity_poly.pdbx_seq_one_letter_code
_entity_poly.pdbx_strand_id
1 'polypeptide(L)' 'MVIEQAYVWEDPDGEPSVSGFGDLAIVPRIVLCEHERFLLSANLEIELPTGSNDLGAGQEWHLAPFITTWADLGHWWTL' A
#
# COMPACT_ATOMS: atom_id res chain seq x y z
N MET A 1 6.50 8.78 -5.52
CA MET A 1 5.03 8.64 -5.44
C MET A 1 4.68 7.31 -6.04
N VAL A 2 3.86 6.52 -5.34
CA VAL A 2 3.31 5.26 -5.84
C VAL A 2 1.82 5.46 -6.05
N ILE A 3 1.29 4.85 -7.11
CA ILE A 3 -0.13 4.72 -7.37
C ILE A 3 -0.37 3.23 -7.57
N GLU A 4 -1.32 2.68 -6.82
CA GLU A 4 -1.63 1.25 -6.87
C GLU A 4 -3.13 1.01 -6.86
N GLN A 5 -3.54 -0.05 -7.54
CA GLN A 5 -4.91 -0.54 -7.54
C GLN A 5 -4.85 -2.04 -7.74
N ALA A 6 -5.33 -2.80 -6.74
CA ALA A 6 -5.33 -4.25 -6.80
C ALA A 6 -6.49 -4.75 -7.68
N TYR A 7 -6.26 -5.84 -8.42
CA TYR A 7 -7.35 -6.66 -8.95
C TYR A 7 -7.47 -7.90 -8.07
N VAL A 8 -8.65 -8.10 -7.49
CA VAL A 8 -8.93 -9.17 -6.55
C VAL A 8 -9.85 -10.19 -7.24
N TRP A 9 -9.54 -11.46 -7.03
CA TRP A 9 -10.38 -12.59 -7.42
C TRP A 9 -10.43 -13.55 -6.25
N GLU A 10 -11.62 -13.74 -5.69
CA GLU A 10 -11.90 -14.63 -4.58
C GLU A 10 -12.92 -15.67 -5.03
N ASP A 11 -12.62 -16.93 -4.74
CA ASP A 11 -13.53 -18.07 -4.94
C ASP A 11 -13.69 -18.78 -3.59
N PRO A 12 -14.55 -18.26 -2.70
CA PRO A 12 -14.75 -18.84 -1.39
C PRO A 12 -15.52 -20.16 -1.53
N ASP A 13 -15.06 -21.22 -0.84
CA ASP A 13 -15.71 -22.54 -0.88
C ASP A 13 -17.21 -22.45 -0.55
N GLY A 14 -18.06 -22.66 -1.56
CA GLY A 14 -19.51 -22.70 -1.42
C GLY A 14 -20.25 -21.39 -1.72
N GLU A 15 -19.55 -20.32 -2.12
CA GLU A 15 -20.14 -19.03 -2.51
C GLU A 15 -19.80 -18.70 -3.98
N PRO A 16 -20.56 -17.80 -4.64
CA PRO A 16 -20.21 -17.31 -5.98
C PRO A 16 -18.86 -16.58 -5.96
N SER A 17 -18.00 -16.85 -6.95
CA SER A 17 -16.74 -16.14 -7.10
C SER A 17 -16.97 -14.63 -7.22
N VAL A 18 -16.24 -13.84 -6.43
CA VAL A 18 -16.26 -12.37 -6.49
C VAL A 18 -14.96 -11.90 -7.12
N SER A 19 -15.06 -10.97 -8.08
CA SER A 19 -13.87 -10.40 -8.72
C SER A 19 -14.08 -8.96 -9.11
N GLY A 20 -13.02 -8.17 -9.06
CA GLY A 20 -13.10 -6.75 -9.33
C GLY A 20 -11.84 -6.01 -8.92
N PHE A 21 -11.85 -4.71 -9.17
CA PHE A 21 -10.79 -3.84 -8.70
C PHE A 21 -11.06 -3.45 -7.25
N GLY A 22 -10.02 -3.51 -6.42
CA GLY A 22 -9.98 -2.83 -5.13
C GLY A 22 -9.89 -1.32 -5.31
N ASP A 23 -9.78 -0.62 -4.20
CA ASP A 23 -9.67 0.83 -4.18
C ASP A 23 -8.32 1.33 -4.73
N LEU A 24 -8.35 2.53 -5.30
CA LEU A 24 -7.16 3.22 -5.77
C LEU A 24 -6.43 3.83 -4.57
N ALA A 25 -5.19 3.42 -4.35
CA ALA A 25 -4.31 4.01 -3.35
C ALA A 25 -3.24 4.89 -3.97
N ILE A 26 -3.02 6.05 -3.35
CA ILE A 26 -1.96 7.00 -3.68
C ILE A 26 -1.06 7.14 -2.46
N VAL A 27 0.24 6.93 -2.66
CA VAL A 27 1.24 7.01 -1.58
C VAL A 27 2.28 8.09 -1.89
N PRO A 28 2.02 9.36 -1.52
CA PRO A 28 3.07 10.36 -1.42
C PRO A 28 4.14 9.95 -0.40
N ARG A 29 5.40 10.21 -0.75
CA ARG A 29 6.58 9.94 0.09
C ARG A 29 7.41 11.19 0.24
N ILE A 30 7.84 11.46 1.47
CA ILE A 30 8.84 12.48 1.79
C ILE A 30 10.06 11.77 2.39
N VAL A 31 11.22 11.93 1.76
CA VAL A 31 12.49 11.45 2.31
C VAL A 31 12.94 12.42 3.40
N LEU A 32 13.11 11.91 4.62
CA LEU A 32 13.48 12.70 5.79
C LEU A 32 15.00 12.69 6.01
N CYS A 33 15.63 11.55 5.74
CA CYS A 33 17.08 11.36 5.85
C CYS A 33 17.53 10.35 4.81
N GLU A 34 18.61 10.66 4.12
CA GLU A 34 19.26 9.78 3.15
C GLU A 34 20.78 9.84 3.37
N HIS A 35 21.37 8.66 3.51
CA HIS A 35 22.81 8.43 3.59
C HIS A 35 23.14 7.19 2.77
N GLU A 36 24.42 7.00 2.42
CA GLU A 36 24.92 5.86 1.63
C GLU A 36 24.45 4.47 2.13
N ARG A 37 24.13 4.31 3.42
CA ARG A 37 23.76 3.03 4.05
C ARG A 37 22.44 3.09 4.82
N PHE A 38 21.68 4.18 4.70
CA PHE A 38 20.48 4.40 5.49
C PHE A 38 19.49 5.32 4.77
N LEU A 39 18.22 4.95 4.78
CA LEU A 39 17.12 5.77 4.28
C LEU A 39 15.99 5.79 5.30
N LEU A 40 15.45 6.98 5.55
CA LEU A 40 14.26 7.18 6.36
C LEU A 40 13.27 8.05 5.59
N SER A 41 12.03 7.59 5.48
CA SER A 41 10.96 8.32 4.82
C SER A 41 9.66 8.28 5.61
N ALA A 42 8.92 9.38 5.57
CA ALA A 42 7.53 9.44 5.98
C ALA A 42 6.64 9.27 4.75
N ASN A 43 5.61 8.46 4.90
CA ASN A 43 4.66 8.13 3.86
C ASN A 43 3.24 8.31 4.41
N LEU A 44 2.33 8.64 3.52
CA LEU A 44 0.91 8.62 3.81
C LEU A 44 0.25 7.88 2.65
N GLU A 45 -0.38 6.76 2.95
CA GLU A 45 -1.24 6.08 1.98
C GLU A 45 -2.65 6.63 2.10
N ILE A 46 -3.21 6.96 0.94
CA ILE A 46 -4.55 7.53 0.77
C ILE A 46 -5.30 6.61 -0.16
N GLU A 47 -6.26 5.87 0.38
CA GLU A 47 -7.11 4.96 -0.38
C GLU A 47 -8.46 5.63 -0.67
N LEU A 48 -8.82 5.64 -1.95
CA LEU A 48 -10.00 6.31 -2.49
C LEU A 48 -11.10 5.26 -2.78
N PRO A 49 -12.35 5.48 -2.32
CA PRO A 49 -13.46 4.54 -2.51
C PRO A 49 -13.90 4.52 -3.99
N THR A 50 -13.18 3.74 -4.79
CA THR A 50 -13.24 3.72 -6.26
C THR A 50 -13.30 2.29 -6.81
N GLY A 51 -13.01 1.31 -5.97
CA GLY A 51 -13.13 -0.11 -6.25
C GLY A 51 -14.58 -0.59 -6.19
N SER A 52 -14.74 -1.90 -6.39
CA SER A 52 -16.03 -2.57 -6.26
C SER A 52 -16.44 -2.66 -4.79
N ASN A 53 -17.71 -2.35 -4.47
CA ASN A 53 -18.20 -2.28 -3.08
C ASN A 53 -17.96 -3.56 -2.25
N ASP A 54 -17.91 -4.72 -2.91
CA ASP A 54 -17.72 -6.01 -2.24
C ASP A 54 -16.23 -6.34 -1.98
N LEU A 55 -15.30 -5.54 -2.53
CA LEU A 55 -13.84 -5.80 -2.52
C LEU A 55 -13.00 -4.61 -2.03
N GLY A 56 -13.49 -3.39 -2.16
CA GLY A 56 -12.91 -2.18 -1.55
C GLY A 56 -13.52 -1.91 -0.17
N ALA A 57 -13.12 -0.81 0.45
CA ALA A 57 -13.64 -0.40 1.75
C ALA A 57 -15.02 0.28 1.69
N GLY A 58 -15.74 0.12 0.59
CA GLY A 58 -17.05 0.71 0.36
C GLY A 58 -16.97 2.19 -0.04
N GLN A 59 -17.58 3.08 0.75
CA GLN A 59 -17.60 4.54 0.50
C GLN A 59 -16.66 5.34 1.39
N GLU A 60 -15.82 4.64 2.17
CA GLU A 60 -14.95 5.27 3.15
C GLU A 60 -13.59 5.61 2.55
N TRP A 61 -12.98 6.66 3.11
CA TRP A 61 -11.61 7.03 2.79
C TRP A 61 -10.70 6.43 3.84
N HIS A 62 -9.62 5.78 3.41
CA HIS A 62 -8.61 5.26 4.34
C HIS A 62 -7.34 6.08 4.25
N LEU A 63 -6.82 6.41 5.42
CA LEU A 63 -5.59 7.17 5.60
C LEU A 63 -4.68 6.36 6.50
N ALA A 64 -3.56 5.90 5.96
CA ALA A 64 -2.57 5.13 6.71
C ALA A 64 -1.22 5.88 6.71
N PRO A 65 -0.89 6.63 7.77
CA PRO A 65 0.43 7.21 7.93
C PRO A 65 1.42 6.13 8.36
N PHE A 66 2.60 6.08 7.73
CA PHE A 66 3.64 5.14 8.12
C PHE A 66 5.05 5.69 7.83
N ILE A 67 6.03 5.07 8.49
CA ILE A 67 7.45 5.37 8.30
C ILE A 67 8.09 4.17 7.63
N THR A 68 8.87 4.41 6.59
CA THR A 68 9.72 3.38 5.98
C THR A 68 11.16 3.71 6.28
N THR A 69 11.85 2.73 6.86
CA THR A 69 13.29 2.75 7.04
C THR A 69 13.92 1.68 6.17
N TRP A 70 15.12 1.95 5.68
CA TRP A 70 16.00 0.95 5.10
C TRP A 70 17.41 1.17 5.65
N ALA A 71 18.06 0.12 6.11
CA ALA A 71 19.43 0.18 6.61
C ALA A 71 20.26 -0.96 6.04
N ASP A 72 21.42 -0.63 5.47
CA ASP A 72 22.43 -1.62 5.10
C ASP A 72 23.29 -1.98 6.32
N LEU A 73 23.17 -3.22 6.78
CA LEU A 73 23.91 -3.75 7.94
C LEU A 73 25.29 -4.30 7.54
N GLY A 74 25.61 -4.30 6.25
CA GLY A 74 26.81 -4.89 5.69
C GLY A 74 26.65 -6.40 5.46
N HIS A 75 27.65 -7.00 4.82
CA HIS A 75 27.67 -8.45 4.55
C HIS A 75 26.41 -8.99 3.86
N TRP A 76 25.78 -8.19 2.99
CA TRP A 76 24.54 -8.53 2.27
C TRP A 76 23.27 -8.62 3.13
N TRP A 77 23.28 -8.04 4.33
CA TRP A 77 22.11 -7.95 5.21
C TRP A 77 21.51 -6.55 5.21
N THR A 78 20.18 -6.46 5.13
CA THR A 78 19.43 -5.20 5.21
C THR A 78 18.26 -5.31 6.18
N LEU A 79 17.87 -4.19 6.79
CA LEU A 79 16.67 -4.03 7.62
C LEU A 79 15.73 -3.00 7.00
#